data_AF-A0A952TIB9-F1
#
_entry.id   AF-A0A952TIB9-F1
#
_cell.length_a   1.000
_cell.length_b   1.000
_cell.length_c   1.000
_cell.angle_alpha   90.00
_cell.angle_beta   90.00
_cell.angle_gamma   90.00
#
_symmetry.space_group_name_H-M   'P 1'
#
loop_
_entity.id
_entity.type
_entity.pdbx_description
1 polymer ?
#
loop_
_entity_poly.entity_id
_entity_poly.type
_entity_poly.pdbx_seq_one_letter_code
_entity_poly.pdbx_strand_id
1 'polypeptide(L)'
;MSAGDWKEFYRAADEGNFELVKLHISRGVNPNYQHPEIQMTALVTAIENGHSEIAVYLLENGARADLESYFHQRTPLQSALKKRDLRVLQALSARGVRPAWWKRLFL
;
A
#
# COMPACT_ATOMS: atom_id res chain seq x y z
N MET A 1 4.46 19.34 9.49
CA MET A 1 3.82 18.72 8.33
C MET A 1 2.61 19.55 7.97
N SER A 2 2.56 20.04 6.74
CA SER A 2 1.40 20.78 6.23
C SER A 2 0.30 19.79 5.85
N ALA A 3 -0.96 20.23 5.79
CA ALA A 3 -2.02 19.37 5.26
C ALA A 3 -1.82 19.00 3.77
N GLY A 4 -0.93 19.69 3.06
CA GLY A 4 -0.61 19.38 1.66
C GLY A 4 0.23 18.12 1.49
N ASP A 5 1.18 17.88 2.41
CA ASP A 5 2.21 16.84 2.24
C ASP A 5 1.60 15.44 2.07
N TRP A 6 0.51 15.14 2.78
CA TRP A 6 -0.15 13.83 2.72
C TRP A 6 -1.12 13.68 1.55
N LYS A 7 -1.77 14.78 1.12
CA LYS A 7 -2.62 14.78 -0.09
C LYS A 7 -1.75 14.51 -1.32
N GLU A 8 -0.62 15.19 -1.39
CA GLU A 8 0.35 15.04 -2.46
C GLU A 8 1.01 13.65 -2.42
N PHE A 9 1.37 13.15 -1.24
CA PHE A 9 1.90 11.79 -1.10
C PHE A 9 0.93 10.72 -1.61
N TYR A 10 -0.35 10.81 -1.24
CA TYR A 10 -1.38 9.91 -1.76
C TYR A 10 -1.48 10.01 -3.30
N ARG A 11 -1.57 11.24 -3.82
CA ARG A 11 -1.70 11.48 -5.26
C ARG A 11 -0.50 10.97 -6.05
N ALA A 12 0.71 11.12 -5.51
CA ALA A 12 1.92 10.58 -6.12
C ALA A 12 1.86 9.06 -6.28
N ALA A 13 1.37 8.35 -5.26
CA ALA A 13 1.17 6.91 -5.34
C ALA A 13 0.04 6.52 -6.31
N ASP A 14 -1.01 7.34 -6.41
CA ASP A 14 -2.15 7.14 -7.32
C ASP A 14 -1.73 7.30 -8.79
N GLU A 15 -0.99 8.36 -9.10
CA GLU A 15 -0.50 8.70 -10.44
C GLU A 15 0.70 7.86 -10.89
N GLY A 16 1.33 7.09 -9.99
CA GLY A 16 2.53 6.30 -10.32
C GLY A 16 3.83 7.11 -10.29
N ASN A 17 3.84 8.27 -9.64
CA ASN A 17 5.03 9.13 -9.53
C ASN A 17 5.97 8.62 -8.42
N PHE A 18 6.80 7.64 -8.77
CA PHE A 18 7.68 6.96 -7.82
C PHE A 18 8.69 7.89 -7.14
N GLU A 19 9.28 8.84 -7.87
CA GLU A 19 10.27 9.77 -7.30
C GLU A 19 9.63 10.72 -6.27
N LEU A 20 8.40 11.15 -6.50
CA LEU A 20 7.68 11.97 -5.54
C LEU A 20 7.29 11.17 -4.28
N VAL A 21 6.91 9.90 -4.43
CA VAL A 21 6.70 8.99 -3.29
C VAL A 21 7.98 8.87 -2.45
N LYS A 22 9.13 8.62 -3.08
CA LYS A 22 10.43 8.55 -2.39
C LYS A 22 10.78 9.85 -1.67
N LEU A 23 10.54 11.00 -2.30
CA LEU A 23 10.77 12.31 -1.70
C LEU A 23 9.93 12.49 -0.43
N HIS A 24 8.64 12.16 -0.46
CA HIS A 24 7.78 12.28 0.71
C HIS A 24 8.19 11.34 1.85
N ILE A 25 8.52 10.08 1.55
CA ILE A 25 9.03 9.12 2.55
C ILE A 25 10.34 9.63 3.17
N SER A 26 11.28 10.15 2.37
CA SER A 26 12.55 10.68 2.89
C SER A 26 12.36 11.94 3.77
N ARG A 27 11.25 12.67 3.59
CA ARG A 27 10.83 13.78 4.48
C ARG A 27 10.06 13.31 5.71
N GLY A 28 9.93 12.01 5.93
CA GLY A 28 9.32 11.41 7.11
C GLY A 28 7.80 11.31 7.06
N VAL A 29 7.16 11.44 5.88
CA VAL A 29 5.72 11.20 5.76
C VAL A 29 5.42 9.76 6.18
N ASN A 30 4.40 9.60 7.05
CA ASN A 30 3.98 8.28 7.51
C ASN A 30 3.33 7.50 6.35
N PRO A 31 3.90 6.36 5.90
CA PRO A 31 3.32 5.56 4.80
C PRO A 31 1.95 4.96 5.12
N ASN A 32 1.57 4.94 6.39
CA ASN A 32 0.30 4.40 6.89
C ASN A 32 -0.80 5.46 7.00
N TYR A 33 -0.53 6.69 6.57
CA TYR A 33 -1.56 7.71 6.53
C TYR A 33 -2.71 7.28 5.60
N GLN A 34 -3.93 7.27 6.13
CA GLN A 34 -5.14 7.09 5.34
C GLN A 34 -5.65 8.47 4.93
N HIS A 35 -5.77 8.70 3.62
CA HIS A 35 -6.30 9.94 3.10
C HIS A 35 -7.71 10.18 3.68
N PRO A 36 -7.99 11.27 4.41
CA PRO A 36 -9.19 11.44 5.21
C PRO A 36 -10.48 11.47 4.39
N GLU A 37 -10.41 11.99 3.16
CA GLU A 37 -11.58 12.09 2.27
C GLU A 37 -11.81 10.79 1.47
N ILE A 38 -10.76 9.99 1.26
CA ILE A 38 -10.81 8.77 0.40
C ILE A 38 -10.83 7.50 1.25
N GLN A 39 -10.36 7.61 2.50
CA GLN A 39 -10.17 6.54 3.48
C GLN A 39 -9.33 5.39 2.92
N MET A 40 -8.20 5.73 2.31
CA MET A 40 -7.28 4.78 1.67
C MET A 40 -5.82 5.18 1.87
N THR A 41 -4.92 4.19 1.97
CA THR A 41 -3.47 4.42 2.07
C THR A 41 -2.82 4.48 0.69
N ALA A 42 -1.63 5.08 0.62
CA ALA A 42 -0.80 5.08 -0.58
C ALA A 42 -0.47 3.66 -1.07
N LEU A 43 -0.32 2.69 -0.15
CA LEU A 43 -0.07 1.29 -0.52
C LEU A 43 -1.24 0.69 -1.31
N VAL A 44 -2.48 0.87 -0.85
CA VAL A 44 -3.63 0.26 -1.54
C VAL A 44 -3.86 0.91 -2.90
N THR A 45 -3.73 2.25 -3.00
CA THR A 45 -3.90 2.93 -4.29
C THR A 45 -2.85 2.50 -5.32
N ALA A 46 -1.59 2.36 -4.90
CA ALA A 46 -0.51 1.87 -5.76
C ALA A 46 -0.82 0.46 -6.29
N ILE A 47 -1.32 -0.44 -5.44
CA ILE A 47 -1.70 -1.80 -5.86
C ILE A 47 -2.89 -1.78 -6.82
N GLU A 48 -3.94 -1.00 -6.51
CA GLU A 48 -5.13 -0.97 -7.36
C GLU A 48 -4.87 -0.33 -8.73
N ASN A 49 -3.90 0.58 -8.82
CA ASN A 49 -3.48 1.17 -10.10
C ASN A 49 -2.35 0.40 -10.81
N GLY A 50 -1.84 -0.68 -10.21
CA GLY A 50 -0.80 -1.52 -10.81
C GLY A 50 0.62 -0.96 -10.70
N HIS A 51 0.84 0.01 -9.83
CA HIS A 51 2.14 0.61 -9.54
C HIS A 51 2.94 -0.27 -8.57
N SER A 52 3.26 -1.48 -9.00
CA SER A 52 3.88 -2.52 -8.15
C SER A 52 5.20 -2.06 -7.50
N GLU A 53 6.01 -1.29 -8.21
CA GLU A 53 7.29 -0.77 -7.69
C GLU A 53 7.08 0.18 -6.50
N ILE A 54 6.08 1.07 -6.60
CA ILE A 54 5.67 1.94 -5.51
C ILE A 54 5.16 1.11 -4.33
N ALA A 55 4.30 0.12 -4.58
CA ALA A 55 3.77 -0.74 -3.54
C ALA A 55 4.87 -1.51 -2.78
N VAL A 56 5.85 -2.07 -3.50
CA VAL A 56 7.00 -2.75 -2.89
C VAL A 56 7.84 -1.77 -2.05
N TYR A 57 8.14 -0.59 -2.59
CA TYR A 57 8.90 0.43 -1.86
C TYR A 57 8.19 0.90 -0.58
N LEU A 58 6.87 1.11 -0.63
CA LEU A 58 6.08 1.46 0.54
C LEU A 58 6.14 0.36 1.61
N LEU A 59 6.04 -0.91 1.21
CA LEU A 59 6.19 -2.06 2.11
C LEU A 59 7.59 -2.11 2.73
N GLU A 60 8.64 -1.76 1.99
CA GLU A 60 10.03 -1.63 2.49
C GLU A 60 10.19 -0.52 3.53
N ASN A 61 9.36 0.52 3.44
CA ASN A 61 9.38 1.65 4.36
C ASN A 61 8.33 1.56 5.47
N GLY A 62 7.81 0.37 5.76
CA GLY A 62 6.93 0.14 6.92
C GLY A 62 5.45 0.42 6.67
N ALA A 63 5.02 0.44 5.41
CA ALA A 63 3.60 0.40 5.10
C ALA A 63 2.96 -0.90 5.62
N ARG A 64 1.83 -0.75 6.27
CA ARG A 64 1.04 -1.81 6.88
C ARG A 64 0.16 -2.48 5.84
N ALA A 65 0.20 -3.80 5.84
CA ALA A 65 -0.57 -4.64 4.93
C ALA A 65 -1.98 -5.01 5.42
N ASP A 66 -2.38 -4.52 6.59
CA ASP A 66 -3.66 -4.81 7.24
C ASP A 66 -4.65 -3.64 7.19
N LEU A 67 -4.23 -2.48 6.65
CA LEU A 67 -5.09 -1.31 6.50
C LEU A 67 -5.98 -1.45 5.27
N GLU A 68 -7.28 -1.63 5.51
CA GLU A 68 -8.28 -1.82 4.46
C GLU A 68 -8.57 -0.52 3.70
N SER A 69 -8.78 -0.63 2.38
CA SER A 69 -9.40 0.44 1.60
C SER A 69 -10.91 0.46 1.84
N TYR A 70 -11.44 1.61 2.24
CA TYR A 70 -12.88 1.80 2.36
C TYR A 70 -13.61 1.61 1.03
N PHE A 71 -13.05 2.16 -0.06
CA PHE A 71 -13.70 2.13 -1.38
C PHE A 71 -13.76 0.72 -1.97
N HIS A 72 -12.69 -0.06 -1.82
CA HIS A 72 -12.63 -1.42 -2.38
C HIS A 72 -13.07 -2.52 -1.43
N GLN A 73 -13.18 -2.23 -0.14
CA GLN A 73 -13.42 -3.21 0.94
C GLN A 73 -12.41 -4.37 0.86
N ARG A 74 -11.14 -4.01 0.71
CA ARG A 74 -10.00 -4.94 0.54
C ARG A 74 -8.76 -4.46 1.28
N THR A 75 -8.10 -5.40 1.92
CA THR A 75 -6.72 -5.27 2.39
C THR A 75 -5.75 -5.23 1.20
N PRO A 76 -4.52 -4.69 1.39
CA PRO A 76 -3.44 -4.76 0.41
C PRO A 76 -3.23 -6.15 -0.19
N LEU A 77 -3.30 -7.21 0.63
CA LEU A 77 -3.19 -8.59 0.15
C LEU A 77 -4.35 -8.98 -0.77
N GLN A 78 -5.59 -8.65 -0.41
CA GLN A 78 -6.76 -8.96 -1.26
C GLN A 78 -6.71 -8.19 -2.58
N SER A 79 -6.28 -6.93 -2.56
CA SER A 79 -6.06 -6.13 -3.77
C SER A 79 -4.97 -6.75 -4.66
N ALA A 80 -3.84 -7.14 -4.09
CA ALA A 80 -2.75 -7.78 -4.84
C ALA A 80 -3.16 -9.13 -5.44
N LEU A 81 -3.94 -9.94 -4.71
CA LEU A 81 -4.50 -11.20 -5.21
C LEU A 81 -5.46 -10.99 -6.38
N LYS A 82 -6.40 -10.03 -6.25
CA LYS A 82 -7.33 -9.66 -7.32
C LYS A 82 -6.60 -9.20 -8.58
N LYS A 83 -5.53 -8.42 -8.42
CA LYS A 83 -4.71 -7.90 -9.53
C LYS A 83 -3.73 -8.94 -10.09
N ARG A 84 -3.56 -10.08 -9.42
CA ARG A 84 -2.53 -11.10 -9.75
C ARG A 84 -1.11 -10.51 -9.76
N ASP A 85 -0.86 -9.54 -8.89
CA ASP A 85 0.44 -8.88 -8.80
C ASP A 85 1.42 -9.73 -7.99
N LEU A 86 2.15 -10.62 -8.69
CA LEU A 86 3.09 -11.54 -8.07
C LEU A 86 4.22 -10.83 -7.32
N ARG A 87 4.65 -9.64 -7.77
CA ARG A 87 5.72 -8.89 -7.11
C ARG A 87 5.26 -8.40 -5.74
N VAL A 88 4.08 -7.78 -5.68
CA VAL A 88 3.52 -7.31 -4.40
C VAL A 88 3.18 -8.49 -3.49
N LEU A 89 2.63 -9.58 -4.03
CA LEU A 89 2.33 -10.80 -3.25
C LEU A 89 3.58 -11.39 -2.61
N GLN A 90 4.70 -11.44 -3.35
CA GLN A 90 5.99 -11.88 -2.80
C GLN A 90 6.49 -10.94 -1.70
N ALA A 91 6.42 -9.61 -1.92
CA ALA A 91 6.82 -8.62 -0.92
C ALA A 91 5.98 -8.69 0.37
N LEU A 92 4.67 -8.92 0.25
CA LEU A 92 3.76 -9.13 1.38
C LEU A 92 4.09 -10.43 2.13
N SER A 93 4.28 -11.53 1.41
CA SER A 93 4.62 -12.83 1.98
C SER A 93 5.93 -12.79 2.77
N ALA A 94 6.95 -12.10 2.24
CA ALA A 94 8.23 -11.89 2.92
C ALA A 94 8.10 -11.16 4.27
N ARG A 95 7.00 -10.42 4.49
CA ARG A 95 6.66 -9.73 5.74
C ARG A 95 5.71 -10.52 6.64
N GLY A 96 5.50 -11.81 6.34
CA GLY A 96 4.62 -12.68 7.11
C GLY A 96 3.13 -12.45 6.87
N VAL A 97 2.76 -11.60 5.90
CA VAL A 97 1.36 -11.34 5.54
C VAL A 97 0.86 -12.53 4.73
N ARG A 98 -0.13 -13.24 5.26
CA ARG A 98 -0.68 -14.47 4.65
C ARG A 98 -2.20 -14.37 4.51
N PRO A 99 -2.80 -15.02 3.50
CA PRO A 99 -4.24 -15.13 3.41
C PRO A 99 -4.83 -15.82 4.66
N ALA A 100 -6.04 -15.43 5.07
CA ALA A 100 -6.67 -15.95 6.28
C ALA A 100 -6.82 -17.49 6.28
N TRP A 101 -7.00 -18.10 5.10
CA TRP A 101 -7.11 -19.55 4.94
C TRP A 101 -5.77 -20.28 5.11
N TRP A 102 -4.62 -19.61 5.05
CA TRP A 102 -3.30 -20.24 5.33
C TRP A 102 -3.16 -20.65 6.79
N LYS A 103 -3.82 -19.95 7.72
CA LYS A 103 -3.84 -20.35 9.14
C LYS A 103 -4.53 -21.70 9.34
N ARG A 104 -5.48 -22.06 8.47
CA ARG A 104 -6.29 -23.29 8.58
C ARG A 104 -5.65 -24.53 7.93
N LEU A 105 -4.55 -24.37 7.19
CA LEU A 105 -3.84 -25.48 6.53
C LEU A 105 -2.79 -26.15 7.42
N PHE A 106 -2.46 -25.54 8.56
CA PHE A 106 -1.45 -26.02 9.51
C PHE A 106 -1.99 -26.06 10.97
N LEU A 107 -3.32 -26.03 11.12
CA LEU A 107 -4.06 -26.29 12.36
C LEU A 107 -4.91 -27.54 12.13
#